data_AF-W3ANY6-F1
#
_entry.id   AF-W3ANY6-F1
#
_cell.length_a   1.000
_cell.length_b   1.000
_cell.length_c   1.000
_cell.angle_alpha   90.00
_cell.angle_beta   90.00
_cell.angle_gamma   90.00
#
_symmetry.space_group_name_H-M   'P 1'
#
loop_
_entity.id
_entity.type
_entity.pdbx_description
1 polymer ?
#
loop_
_entity_poly.entity_id
_entity_poly.type
_entity_poly.pdbx_seq_one_letter_code
_entity_poly.pdbx_strand_id
1 'polypeptide(L)'
;MKLIEATEIMHIAFLKKETFAGSSEGMRYRFSKVVYKDPDTELLKKIEAGEADYPVDKKTGEKIMNPIKERYTLGVWVWPEPFSFEKTPEEKKIFKEFDFKEDGVMEGLRWINEQKQTHDWAELSMSWKDWKEL
;
A
#
# COMPACT_ATOMS: atom_id res chain seq x y z
N MET A 1 0.01 19.28 17.62
CA MET A 1 0.19 18.77 16.25
C MET A 1 -1.13 18.90 15.52
N LYS A 2 -1.13 19.53 14.34
CA LYS A 2 -2.34 19.64 13.52
C LYS A 2 -2.72 18.26 12.98
N LEU A 3 -3.99 17.87 13.09
CA LEU A 3 -4.49 16.65 12.45
C LEU A 3 -4.68 16.89 10.96
N ILE A 4 -4.46 15.84 10.18
CA ILE A 4 -4.76 15.82 8.74
C ILE A 4 -6.27 15.61 8.59
N GLU A 5 -6.91 16.46 7.80
CA GLU A 5 -8.35 16.43 7.55
C GLU A 5 -8.70 15.56 6.34
N ALA A 6 -9.96 15.09 6.27
CA ALA A 6 -10.42 14.27 5.16
C ALA A 6 -10.37 14.99 3.80
N THR A 7 -10.51 16.31 3.82
CA THR A 7 -10.39 17.20 2.65
C THR A 7 -8.96 17.27 2.10
N GLU A 8 -7.96 16.87 2.90
CA GLU A 8 -6.55 16.81 2.51
C GLU A 8 -6.18 15.45 1.90
N ILE A 9 -7.10 14.47 1.87
CA ILE A 9 -6.88 13.14 1.31
C ILE A 9 -7.68 12.94 0.02
N MET A 10 -7.08 12.25 -0.95
CA MET A 10 -7.74 11.90 -2.20
C MET A 10 -8.73 10.75 -2.03
N HIS A 11 -9.93 10.93 -2.57
CA HIS A 11 -11.01 9.92 -2.60
C HIS A 11 -10.62 8.66 -3.39
N ILE A 12 -11.33 7.55 -3.15
CA ILE A 12 -10.97 6.23 -3.70
C ILE A 12 -10.90 6.18 -5.23
N ALA A 13 -11.70 6.98 -5.95
CA ALA A 13 -11.70 6.97 -7.41
C ALA A 13 -10.39 7.52 -8.00
N PHE A 14 -9.71 8.43 -7.29
CA PHE A 14 -8.35 8.84 -7.63
C PHE A 14 -7.36 7.72 -7.35
N LEU A 15 -7.42 7.12 -6.16
CA LEU A 15 -6.49 6.07 -5.72
C LEU A 15 -6.54 4.79 -6.57
N LYS A 16 -7.66 4.54 -7.24
CA LYS A 16 -7.79 3.46 -8.25
C LYS A 16 -6.86 3.64 -9.45
N LYS A 17 -6.42 4.87 -9.72
CA LYS A 17 -5.62 5.24 -10.90
C LYS A 17 -4.21 5.62 -10.51
N GLU A 18 -4.07 6.38 -9.42
CA GLU A 18 -2.81 7.03 -9.07
C GLU A 18 -2.47 6.83 -7.59
N THR A 19 -1.17 6.91 -7.29
CA THR A 19 -0.69 7.04 -5.91
C THR A 19 -0.94 8.46 -5.41
N PHE A 20 -1.33 8.61 -4.15
CA PHE A 20 -1.36 9.90 -3.46
C PHE A 20 -0.26 9.97 -2.40
N ALA A 21 0.44 11.10 -2.30
CA ALA A 21 1.42 11.35 -1.25
C ALA A 21 1.29 12.79 -0.73
N GLY A 22 1.58 12.97 0.55
CA GLY A 22 1.55 14.27 1.21
C GLY A 22 2.56 14.35 2.34
N SER A 23 2.59 15.50 3.02
CA SER A 23 3.40 15.70 4.22
C SER A 23 2.68 16.56 5.25
N SER A 24 3.09 16.43 6.51
CA SER A 24 2.59 17.20 7.64
C SER A 24 3.61 17.20 8.78
N GLU A 25 4.14 18.39 9.12
CA GLU A 25 5.00 18.62 10.29
C GLU A 25 6.10 17.54 10.47
N GLY A 26 6.97 17.36 9.45
CA GLY A 26 8.09 16.40 9.49
C GLY A 26 7.74 14.95 9.14
N MET A 27 6.45 14.61 9.04
CA MET A 27 5.98 13.30 8.58
C MET A 27 5.57 13.37 7.10
N ARG A 28 6.03 12.43 6.30
CA ARG A 28 5.49 12.15 4.96
C ARG A 28 4.54 10.96 5.02
N TYR A 29 3.56 10.94 4.14
CA TYR A 29 2.60 9.84 4.03
C TYR A 29 2.25 9.53 2.58
N ARG A 30 1.83 8.28 2.33
CA ARG A 30 1.45 7.78 1.01
C ARG A 30 0.25 6.86 1.11
N PHE A 31 -0.67 6.98 0.17
CA PHE A 31 -1.78 6.06 -0.08
C PHE A 31 -1.61 5.48 -1.48
N SER A 32 -1.64 4.15 -1.60
CA SER A 32 -1.51 3.48 -2.90
C SER A 32 -2.33 2.20 -2.95
N LYS A 33 -2.84 1.86 -4.13
CA LYS A 33 -3.29 0.50 -4.41
C LYS A 33 -2.10 -0.44 -4.35
N VAL A 34 -2.18 -1.48 -3.52
CA VAL A 34 -1.22 -2.59 -3.55
C VAL A 34 -1.89 -3.77 -4.23
N VAL A 35 -1.18 -4.42 -5.15
CA VAL A 35 -1.68 -5.56 -5.92
C VAL A 35 -0.85 -6.78 -5.53
N TYR A 36 -1.55 -7.82 -5.07
CA TYR A 36 -0.96 -9.12 -4.76
C TYR A 36 -1.43 -10.15 -5.76
N LYS A 37 -0.53 -11.07 -6.08
CA LYS A 37 -0.73 -12.17 -7.02
C LYS A 37 -0.63 -13.46 -6.22
N ASP A 38 -1.76 -13.89 -5.68
CA ASP A 38 -1.82 -15.05 -4.82
C ASP A 38 -2.33 -16.27 -5.61
N PRO A 39 -2.01 -17.51 -5.19
CA PRO A 39 -2.63 -18.70 -5.77
C PRO A 39 -4.16 -18.60 -5.69
N ASP A 40 -4.84 -18.94 -6.78
CA ASP A 40 -6.30 -19.02 -6.81
C ASP A 40 -6.78 -20.28 -6.08
N THR A 41 -6.78 -20.21 -4.74
CA THR A 41 -7.17 -21.32 -3.88
C THR A 41 -8.62 -21.77 -4.08
N GLU A 42 -9.50 -20.87 -4.54
CA GLU A 42 -10.89 -21.22 -4.85
C GLU A 42 -10.98 -22.06 -6.13
N LEU A 43 -10.24 -21.67 -7.17
CA LEU A 43 -10.16 -22.44 -8.41
C LEU A 43 -9.44 -23.76 -8.20
N LEU A 44 -8.33 -23.79 -7.45
CA LEU A 44 -7.62 -25.02 -7.14
C LEU A 44 -8.55 -26.04 -6.45
N LYS A 45 -9.35 -25.61 -5.47
CA LYS A 45 -10.35 -26.48 -4.82
C LYS A 45 -11.38 -27.03 -5.80
N LYS A 46 -11.85 -26.21 -6.75
CA LYS A 46 -12.79 -26.66 -7.79
C LYS A 46 -12.16 -27.66 -8.75
N ILE A 47 -10.89 -27.48 -9.10
CA ILE A 47 -10.13 -28.41 -9.93
C ILE A 47 -9.95 -29.75 -9.21
N GLU A 48 -9.56 -29.71 -7.93
CA GLU A 48 -9.43 -30.90 -7.08
C GLU A 48 -10.76 -31.65 -6.92
N ALA A 49 -11.88 -30.93 -6.85
CA ALA A 49 -13.23 -31.49 -6.83
C ALA A 49 -13.71 -32.04 -8.19
N GLY A 50 -12.93 -31.86 -9.27
CA GLY A 50 -13.32 -32.24 -10.63
C GLY A 50 -14.42 -31.36 -11.24
N GLU A 51 -14.68 -30.19 -10.65
CA GLU A 51 -15.70 -29.23 -11.09
C GLU A 51 -15.16 -28.22 -12.12
N ALA A 52 -13.84 -28.13 -12.27
CA ALA A 52 -13.16 -27.22 -13.19
C ALA A 52 -11.88 -27.84 -13.75
N ASP A 53 -11.46 -27.37 -14.93
CA ASP A 53 -10.16 -27.69 -15.51
C ASP A 53 -9.12 -26.61 -15.21
N TYR A 54 -7.83 -26.99 -15.29
CA TYR A 54 -6.75 -26.02 -15.25
C TYR A 54 -6.90 -24.99 -16.39
N PRO A 55 -6.74 -23.68 -16.09
CA PRO A 55 -6.69 -22.66 -17.13
C PRO A 55 -5.58 -22.96 -18.13
N VAL A 56 -5.79 -22.56 -19.38
CA VAL A 56 -4.82 -22.76 -20.46
C VAL A 56 -4.28 -21.41 -20.91
N ASP A 57 -2.96 -21.30 -21.06
CA ASP A 57 -2.33 -20.12 -21.64
C ASP A 57 -2.75 -19.97 -23.10
N LYS A 58 -3.34 -18.82 -23.45
CA LYS A 58 -3.88 -18.58 -24.80
C LYS A 58 -2.82 -18.52 -25.90
N LYS A 59 -1.55 -18.29 -25.55
CA LYS A 59 -0.43 -18.21 -26.49
C LYS A 59 0.28 -19.55 -26.64
N THR A 60 0.53 -20.26 -25.55
CA THR A 60 1.30 -21.53 -25.60
C THR A 60 0.42 -22.77 -25.66
N GLY A 61 -0.85 -22.68 -25.24
CA GLY A 61 -1.73 -23.84 -25.11
C GLY A 61 -1.43 -24.72 -23.90
N GLU A 62 -0.51 -24.32 -23.03
CA GLU A 62 -0.11 -25.08 -21.85
C GLU A 62 -1.05 -24.84 -20.67
N LYS A 63 -1.28 -25.88 -19.86
CA LYS A 63 -2.07 -25.78 -18.63
C LYS A 63 -1.30 -25.00 -17.55
N ILE A 64 -1.96 -24.02 -16.96
CA ILE A 64 -1.45 -23.22 -15.85
C ILE A 64 -1.76 -23.97 -14.56
N MET A 65 -0.81 -24.80 -14.11
CA MET A 65 -0.97 -25.64 -12.92
C MET A 65 -1.08 -24.83 -11.62
N ASN A 66 -0.52 -23.62 -11.59
CA ASN A 66 -0.60 -22.68 -10.47
C ASN A 66 -1.38 -21.44 -10.90
N PRO A 67 -2.71 -21.49 -10.98
CA PRO A 67 -3.51 -20.32 -11.33
C PRO A 67 -3.35 -19.24 -10.26
N ILE A 68 -3.30 -17.99 -10.72
CA ILE A 68 -3.09 -16.81 -9.88
C ILE A 68 -4.35 -15.96 -9.91
N LYS A 69 -4.77 -15.46 -8.74
CA LYS A 69 -5.82 -14.47 -8.57
C LYS A 69 -5.23 -13.18 -8.04
N GLU A 70 -5.61 -12.06 -8.65
CA GLU A 70 -5.21 -10.74 -8.14
C GLU A 70 -6.13 -10.32 -7.00
N ARG A 71 -5.53 -9.94 -5.86
CA ARG A 71 -6.22 -9.17 -4.81
C ARG A 71 -5.57 -7.80 -4.67
N TYR A 72 -6.33 -6.84 -4.16
CA TYR A 72 -5.82 -5.50 -3.95
C TYR A 72 -6.27 -4.93 -2.61
N THR A 73 -5.38 -4.12 -2.02
CA THR A 73 -5.58 -3.45 -0.73
C THR A 73 -5.21 -1.97 -0.86
N LEU A 74 -5.64 -1.17 0.11
CA LEU A 74 -5.12 0.18 0.29
C LEU A 74 -3.88 0.11 1.17
N GLY A 75 -2.72 0.27 0.58
CA GLY A 75 -1.48 0.46 1.32
C GLY A 75 -1.38 1.91 1.80
N VAL A 76 -1.03 2.09 3.06
CA VAL A 76 -0.75 3.39 3.66
C VAL A 76 0.61 3.35 4.33
N TRP A 77 1.45 4.32 4.00
CA TRP A 77 2.80 4.45 4.56
C TRP A 77 2.95 5.79 5.24
N VAL A 78 3.76 5.82 6.29
CA VAL A 78 4.30 7.04 6.89
C VAL A 78 5.81 6.89 7.05
N TRP A 79 6.55 7.99 6.89
CA TRP A 79 8.01 8.01 7.04
C TRP A 79 8.52 9.43 7.34
N PRO A 80 9.72 9.59 7.90
CA PRO A 80 10.23 10.92 8.22
C PRO A 80 10.69 11.68 6.96
N GLU A 81 10.60 13.00 7.03
CA GLU A 81 11.28 13.90 6.10
C GLU A 81 12.83 13.75 6.18
N PRO A 82 13.58 14.25 5.17
CA PRO A 82 13.14 14.99 3.98
C PRO A 82 12.93 14.13 2.74
N PHE A 83 13.38 12.88 2.72
CA PHE A 83 13.51 12.09 1.50
C PHE A 83 12.16 11.59 0.94
N SER A 84 12.14 11.32 -0.37
CA SER A 84 10.96 10.72 -1.02
C SER A 84 10.77 9.26 -0.58
N PHE A 85 9.62 8.69 -0.92
CA PHE A 85 9.32 7.30 -0.60
C PHE A 85 10.37 6.31 -1.12
N GLU A 86 10.86 6.52 -2.35
CA GLU A 86 11.83 5.64 -3.03
C GLU A 86 13.23 5.75 -2.44
N LYS A 87 13.56 6.89 -1.85
CA LYS A 87 14.88 7.17 -1.28
C LYS A 87 14.95 6.94 0.22
N THR A 88 13.80 6.82 0.87
CA THR A 88 13.77 6.48 2.29
C THR A 88 13.98 4.97 2.46
N PRO A 89 14.87 4.51 3.34
CA PRO A 89 15.05 3.09 3.64
C PRO A 89 13.76 2.44 4.13
N GLU A 90 13.54 1.17 3.82
CA GLU A 90 12.28 0.49 4.12
C GLU A 90 12.05 0.36 5.63
N GLU A 91 13.11 0.16 6.40
CA GLU A 91 13.08 0.07 7.86
C GLU A 91 12.64 1.38 8.56
N LYS A 92 12.67 2.50 7.83
CA LYS A 92 12.19 3.80 8.33
C LYS A 92 10.76 4.11 7.90
N LYS A 93 10.16 3.24 7.10
CA LYS A 93 8.76 3.36 6.69
C LYS A 93 7.93 2.50 7.61
N ILE A 94 6.85 3.09 8.10
CA ILE A 94 5.80 2.33 8.77
C ILE A 94 4.71 2.11 7.75
N PHE A 95 4.27 0.87 7.62
CA PHE A 95 3.30 0.43 6.62
C PHE A 95 2.11 -0.24 7.28
N LYS A 96 0.91 0.04 6.78
CA LYS A 96 -0.31 -0.67 7.14
C LYS A 96 -1.24 -0.78 5.95
N GLU A 97 -1.98 -1.89 5.89
CA GLU A 97 -2.97 -2.17 4.85
C GLU A 97 -4.39 -2.02 5.37
N PHE A 98 -5.28 -1.57 4.48
CA PHE A 98 -6.71 -1.43 4.70
C PHE A 98 -7.49 -1.95 3.49
N ASP A 99 -8.80 -2.09 3.65
CA ASP A 99 -9.69 -2.39 2.53
C ASP A 99 -9.60 -1.31 1.46
N PHE A 100 -9.53 -1.72 0.18
CA PHE A 100 -9.47 -0.76 -0.94
C PHE A 100 -10.85 -0.21 -1.31
N LYS A 101 -11.47 0.50 -0.36
CA LYS A 101 -12.80 1.14 -0.45
C LYS A 101 -12.81 2.46 0.33
N GLU A 102 -13.88 3.23 0.23
CA GLU A 102 -14.00 4.56 0.87
C GLU A 102 -13.74 4.50 2.39
N ASP A 103 -14.35 3.54 3.10
CA ASP A 103 -14.12 3.37 4.55
C ASP A 103 -12.65 3.09 4.88
N GLY A 104 -11.97 2.31 4.04
CA GLY A 104 -10.55 2.01 4.22
C GLY A 104 -9.65 3.23 4.02
N VAL A 105 -10.04 4.18 3.16
CA VAL A 105 -9.36 5.48 3.05
C VAL A 105 -9.50 6.27 4.34
N MET A 106 -10.70 6.28 4.93
CA MET A 106 -10.95 6.96 6.20
C MET A 106 -10.24 6.28 7.38
N GLU A 107 -10.14 4.96 7.39
CA GLU A 107 -9.32 4.21 8.35
C GLU A 107 -7.83 4.50 8.19
N GLY A 108 -7.34 4.58 6.95
CA GLY A 108 -5.98 5.01 6.66
C GLY A 108 -5.69 6.43 7.16
N LEU A 109 -6.63 7.36 6.96
CA LEU A 109 -6.52 8.72 7.51
C LEU A 109 -6.48 8.73 9.05
N ARG A 110 -7.36 7.95 9.70
CA ARG A 110 -7.33 7.81 11.16
C ARG A 110 -5.97 7.29 11.63
N TRP A 111 -5.45 6.27 10.94
CA TRP A 111 -4.17 5.68 11.27
C TRP A 111 -2.99 6.62 11.07
N ILE A 112 -2.89 7.39 9.98
CA ILE A 112 -1.78 8.36 9.83
C ILE A 112 -1.84 9.45 10.92
N ASN A 113 -3.03 9.83 11.36
CA ASN A 113 -3.20 10.77 12.47
C ASN A 113 -2.79 10.15 13.82
N GLU A 114 -3.01 8.86 14.04
CA GLU A 114 -2.42 8.14 15.19
C GLU A 114 -0.90 8.11 15.11
N GLN A 115 -0.33 7.79 13.94
CA GLN A 115 1.13 7.76 13.74
C GLN A 115 1.74 9.15 14.00
N LYS A 116 1.04 10.20 13.58
CA LYS A 116 1.41 11.58 13.83
C LYS A 116 1.50 11.89 15.32
N GLN A 117 0.54 11.42 16.12
CA GLN A 117 0.50 11.68 17.57
C GLN A 117 1.45 10.78 18.37
N THR A 118 1.78 9.61 17.84
CA THR A 118 2.58 8.60 18.55
C THR A 118 4.09 8.87 18.44
N HIS A 119 4.55 9.43 17.32
CA HIS A 119 5.97 9.60 17.04
C HIS A 119 6.38 11.08 17.07
N ASP A 120 7.60 11.34 17.54
CA ASP A 120 8.28 12.60 17.31
C ASP A 120 8.98 12.57 15.94
N TRP A 121 8.27 13.04 14.92
CA TRP A 121 8.75 13.04 13.55
C TRP A 121 9.92 13.99 13.30
N ALA A 122 10.13 14.97 14.18
CA ALA A 122 11.28 15.87 14.10
C ALA A 122 12.56 15.15 14.52
N GLU A 123 12.50 14.38 15.62
CA GLU A 123 13.60 13.53 16.07
C GLU A 123 13.91 12.38 15.10
N LEU A 124 12.90 11.87 14.39
CA LEU A 124 13.07 10.85 13.35
C LEU A 124 13.58 11.42 12.02
N SER A 125 13.58 12.75 11.86
CA SER A 125 14.02 13.41 10.63
C SER A 125 15.43 12.98 10.25
N MET A 126 15.62 12.63 8.99
CA MET A 126 16.96 12.38 8.46
C MET A 126 17.64 13.70 8.11
N SER A 127 18.97 13.73 8.16
CA SER A 127 19.72 14.88 7.66
C SER A 127 19.87 14.75 6.14
N TRP A 128 19.79 15.88 5.44
CA TRP A 128 20.13 15.90 4.01
C TRP A 128 21.54 15.41 3.73
N LYS A 129 22.44 15.41 4.73
CA LYS A 129 23.82 14.92 4.64
C LYS A 129 23.92 13.39 4.64
N ASP A 130 22.89 12.71 5.13
CA ASP A 130 22.85 11.25 5.24
C ASP A 130 22.59 10.57 3.89
N TRP A 131 22.35 11.36 2.83
CA TRP A 131 22.03 10.88 1.49
C TRP A 131 23.11 10.01 0.83
N LYS A 132 24.35 10.09 1.31
CA LYS A 132 25.47 9.27 0.79
C LYS A 132 25.45 7.83 1.29
N GLU A 133 24.69 7.57 2.35
CA GLU A 133 24.55 6.25 2.96
C GLU A 133 23.19 5.61 2.61
N LEU A 134 22.40 6.26 1.74
CA LEU A 134 21.12 5.80 1.20
C LEU A 134 21.26 5.02 -0.12
#